data_AF-A0A2E3MJY9-F1
#
_entry.id   AF-A0A2E3MJY9-F1
#
_cell.length_a   1.000
_cell.length_b   1.000
_cell.length_c   1.000
_cell.angle_alpha   90.00
_cell.angle_beta   90.00
_cell.angle_gamma   90.00
#
_symmetry.space_group_name_H-M   'P 1'
#
loop_
_entity.id
_entity.type
_entity.pdbx_description
1 polymer ?
#
loop_
_entity_poly.entity_id
_entity_poly.type
_entity_poly.pdbx_seq_one_letter_code
_entity_poly.pdbx_strand_id
1 'polypeptide(L)'
;MNKITIDYYRWAGQFGPFAIKIPCGECSLTDDIIHDTLEKELQGIPVQVNQYDWLSHWYKPLFKGAWHAPIVLVNGRKISQGKALNRGLLIEAVISAHAAATPLTGNHLFGKASCPYCQKAKSLLTEKNIPYHYHDVVEDPRSLYEMLARVKPLVGAKTPITVPQIWLNGEYVGGYDALENIL
;
A
#
# COMPACT_ATOMS: atom_id res chain seq x y z
N MET A 1 6.49 -13.75 -10.11
CA MET A 1 6.02 -12.51 -9.45
C MET A 1 5.18 -12.91 -8.24
N ASN A 2 5.53 -12.44 -7.05
CA ASN A 2 4.74 -12.73 -5.85
C ASN A 2 3.45 -11.92 -5.91
N LYS A 3 2.34 -12.59 -6.18
CA LYS A 3 1.01 -11.98 -6.30
C LYS A 3 0.49 -11.62 -4.90
N ILE A 4 0.04 -10.39 -4.71
CA ILE A 4 -0.59 -9.96 -3.45
C ILE A 4 -2.02 -10.47 -3.43
N THR A 5 -2.47 -11.09 -2.35
CA THR A 5 -3.85 -11.57 -2.24
C THR A 5 -4.70 -10.61 -1.41
N ILE A 6 -5.89 -10.28 -1.91
CA ILE A 6 -6.96 -9.62 -1.19
C ILE A 6 -8.08 -10.64 -1.02
N ASP A 7 -8.33 -11.07 0.22
CA ASP A 7 -9.48 -11.92 0.53
C ASP A 7 -10.59 -11.05 1.12
N TYR A 8 -11.70 -10.96 0.39
CA TYR A 8 -12.88 -10.18 0.75
C TYR A 8 -14.05 -11.10 1.13
N TYR A 9 -14.52 -10.99 2.37
CA TYR A 9 -15.69 -11.73 2.86
C TYR A 9 -16.87 -10.79 3.02
N ARG A 10 -17.89 -10.95 2.19
CA ARG A 10 -19.12 -10.16 2.21
C ARG A 10 -20.20 -10.81 3.06
N TRP A 11 -21.09 -10.01 3.65
CA TRP A 11 -22.25 -10.50 4.41
C TRP A 11 -23.28 -11.14 3.48
N ALA A 12 -23.03 -12.40 3.11
CA ALA A 12 -23.84 -13.22 2.23
C ALA A 12 -23.58 -14.71 2.51
N GLY A 13 -24.36 -15.57 1.86
CA GLY A 13 -24.20 -17.02 1.88
C GLY A 13 -25.17 -17.75 2.79
N GLN A 14 -24.88 -19.04 2.97
CA GLN A 14 -25.73 -19.98 3.69
C GLN A 14 -24.87 -21.00 4.42
N PHE A 15 -25.30 -21.37 5.63
CA PHE A 15 -24.71 -22.44 6.42
C PHE A 15 -25.83 -23.30 7.01
N GLY A 16 -26.06 -24.46 6.39
CA GLY A 16 -27.19 -25.33 6.73
C GLY A 16 -28.53 -24.60 6.58
N PRO A 17 -29.38 -24.55 7.63
CA PRO A 17 -30.67 -23.87 7.58
C PRO A 17 -30.56 -22.33 7.68
N PHE A 18 -29.40 -21.78 8.03
CA PHE A 18 -29.20 -20.34 8.19
C PHE A 18 -28.74 -19.73 6.87
N ALA A 19 -29.46 -18.71 6.38
CA ALA A 19 -29.09 -17.98 5.16
C ALA A 19 -29.23 -16.46 5.39
N ILE A 20 -28.28 -15.70 4.86
CA ILE A 20 -28.35 -14.24 4.88
C ILE A 20 -29.27 -13.78 3.76
N LYS A 21 -30.32 -13.02 4.11
CA LYS A 21 -31.29 -12.45 3.16
C LYS A 21 -31.26 -10.92 3.12
N ILE A 22 -30.62 -10.30 4.10
CA ILE A 22 -30.60 -8.84 4.26
C ILE A 22 -29.38 -8.29 3.50
N PRO A 23 -29.57 -7.28 2.63
CA PRO A 23 -28.46 -6.65 1.92
C PRO A 23 -27.55 -5.89 2.88
N CYS A 24 -26.27 -5.79 2.52
CA CYS A 24 -25.23 -5.12 3.31
C CYS A 24 -24.65 -3.96 2.49
N GLY A 25 -24.93 -2.71 2.90
CA GLY A 25 -24.47 -1.52 2.18
C GLY A 25 -22.96 -1.32 2.28
N GLU A 26 -22.39 -1.62 3.45
CA GLU A 26 -20.94 -1.58 3.71
C GLU A 26 -20.18 -2.57 2.83
N CYS A 27 -20.82 -3.68 2.48
CA CYS A 27 -20.26 -4.70 1.60
C CYS A 27 -20.21 -4.19 0.16
N SER A 28 -21.29 -3.59 -0.35
CA SER A 28 -21.27 -2.98 -1.69
C SER A 28 -20.22 -1.88 -1.79
N LEU A 29 -20.18 -0.96 -0.81
CA LEU A 29 -19.17 0.11 -0.80
C LEU A 29 -17.74 -0.42 -0.69
N THR A 30 -17.52 -1.49 0.08
CA THR A 30 -16.19 -2.13 0.18
C THR A 30 -15.77 -2.73 -1.16
N ASP A 31 -16.69 -3.34 -1.89
CA ASP A 31 -16.42 -3.92 -3.22
C ASP A 31 -16.03 -2.83 -4.22
N ASP A 32 -16.78 -1.74 -4.28
CA ASP A 32 -16.48 -0.58 -5.13
C ASP A 32 -15.10 0.01 -4.81
N ILE A 33 -14.78 0.15 -3.51
CA ILE A 33 -13.48 0.67 -3.06
C ILE A 33 -12.35 -0.27 -3.49
N ILE A 34 -12.50 -1.60 -3.39
CA ILE A 34 -11.46 -2.55 -3.81
C ILE A 34 -11.19 -2.37 -5.31
N HIS A 35 -12.22 -2.40 -6.16
CA HIS A 35 -12.04 -2.32 -7.60
C HIS A 35 -11.50 -0.96 -8.04
N ASP A 36 -12.07 0.15 -7.55
CA ASP A 36 -11.62 1.51 -7.91
C ASP A 36 -10.17 1.77 -7.48
N THR A 37 -9.75 1.22 -6.34
CA THR A 37 -8.36 1.35 -5.85
C THR A 37 -7.37 0.54 -6.70
N LEU A 38 -7.79 -0.63 -7.19
CA LEU A 38 -6.96 -1.47 -8.04
C LEU A 38 -6.73 -0.85 -9.42
N GLU A 39 -7.77 -0.22 -9.98
CA GLU A 39 -7.70 0.44 -11.28
C GLU A 39 -6.88 1.74 -11.25
N LYS A 40 -6.95 2.48 -10.13
CA LYS A 40 -6.33 3.81 -10.02
C LYS A 40 -4.96 3.75 -9.34
N GLU A 41 -4.89 3.60 -8.02
CA GLU A 41 -3.63 3.76 -7.28
C GLU A 41 -2.72 2.54 -7.37
N LEU A 42 -3.28 1.34 -7.47
CA LEU A 42 -2.52 0.09 -7.43
C LEU A 42 -2.23 -0.50 -8.82
N GLN A 43 -2.40 0.30 -9.88
CA GLN A 43 -2.14 -0.13 -11.26
C GLN A 43 -0.70 -0.66 -11.40
N GLY A 44 -0.56 -1.84 -11.99
CA GLY A 44 0.74 -2.50 -12.20
C GLY A 44 1.25 -3.32 -11.01
N ILE A 45 0.58 -3.31 -9.86
CA ILE A 45 0.84 -4.27 -8.78
C ILE A 45 0.03 -5.56 -9.08
N PRO A 46 0.66 -6.74 -9.15
CA PRO A 46 -0.06 -7.98 -9.41
C PRO A 46 -0.88 -8.39 -8.18
N VAL A 47 -2.17 -8.07 -8.19
CA VAL A 47 -3.10 -8.39 -7.11
C VAL A 47 -4.09 -9.48 -7.53
N GLN A 48 -4.41 -10.40 -6.62
CA GLN A 48 -5.51 -11.36 -6.72
C GLN A 48 -6.60 -10.96 -5.75
N VAL A 49 -7.82 -10.73 -6.24
CA VAL A 49 -8.99 -10.58 -5.38
C VAL A 49 -9.72 -11.92 -5.32
N ASN A 50 -9.94 -12.42 -4.11
CA ASN A 50 -10.81 -13.56 -3.85
C ASN A 50 -12.01 -13.08 -3.05
N GLN A 51 -13.21 -13.26 -3.60
CA GLN A 51 -14.45 -12.92 -2.91
C GLN A 51 -15.11 -14.16 -2.34
N TYR A 52 -15.55 -14.08 -1.10
CA TYR A 52 -16.24 -15.15 -0.39
C TYR A 52 -17.54 -14.67 0.23
N ASP A 53 -18.53 -15.53 0.18
CA ASP A 53 -19.71 -15.40 1.02
C ASP A 53 -19.33 -15.77 2.46
N TRP A 54 -19.41 -14.78 3.36
CA TRP A 54 -18.93 -14.93 4.74
C TRP A 54 -19.62 -16.08 5.46
N LEU A 55 -20.94 -16.23 5.36
CA LEU A 55 -21.64 -17.29 6.11
C LEU A 55 -21.27 -18.68 5.60
N SER A 56 -20.98 -18.84 4.31
CA SER A 56 -20.53 -20.13 3.76
C SER A 56 -19.06 -20.45 4.11
N HIS A 57 -18.28 -19.42 4.48
CA HIS A 57 -16.83 -19.50 4.68
C HIS A 57 -16.36 -18.95 6.03
N TRP A 58 -17.24 -18.85 7.01
CA TRP A 58 -17.01 -18.10 8.27
C TRP A 58 -15.78 -18.58 9.04
N TYR A 59 -15.41 -19.86 8.89
CA TYR A 59 -14.25 -20.48 9.52
C TYR A 59 -12.92 -19.96 8.95
N LYS A 60 -12.84 -19.58 7.67
CA LYS A 60 -11.62 -19.10 7.03
C LYS A 60 -11.07 -17.81 7.67
N PRO A 61 -11.86 -16.72 7.79
CA PRO A 61 -11.37 -15.48 8.39
C PRO A 61 -11.16 -15.62 9.90
N LEU A 62 -11.85 -16.56 10.56
CA LEU A 62 -11.75 -16.76 12.01
C LEU A 62 -10.33 -17.12 12.45
N PHE A 63 -9.64 -17.99 11.71
CA PHE A 63 -8.22 -18.32 11.94
C PHE A 63 -7.27 -17.15 11.70
N LYS A 64 -7.74 -16.07 11.07
CA LYS A 64 -6.99 -14.82 10.83
C LYS A 64 -7.40 -13.71 11.81
N GLY A 65 -8.13 -14.06 12.87
CA GLY A 65 -8.61 -13.12 13.89
C GLY A 65 -9.70 -12.18 13.37
N ALA A 66 -10.47 -12.61 12.36
CA ALA A 66 -11.57 -11.85 11.77
C ALA A 66 -12.89 -12.63 11.85
N TRP A 67 -13.98 -11.99 12.26
CA TRP A 67 -15.25 -12.68 12.52
C TRP A 67 -16.50 -11.99 11.99
N HIS A 68 -16.48 -10.69 11.68
CA HIS A 68 -17.69 -9.95 11.29
C HIS A 68 -17.56 -9.29 9.91
N ALA A 69 -18.36 -9.71 8.93
CA ALA A 69 -18.34 -9.12 7.59
C ALA A 69 -18.85 -7.66 7.57
N PRO A 70 -18.44 -6.83 6.59
CA PRO A 70 -17.42 -7.11 5.58
C PRO A 70 -16.02 -7.26 6.18
N ILE A 71 -15.24 -8.24 5.73
CA ILE A 71 -13.84 -8.48 6.16
C ILE A 71 -12.95 -8.36 4.94
N VAL A 72 -11.85 -7.63 5.08
CA VAL A 72 -10.81 -7.56 4.06
C VAL A 72 -9.48 -7.95 4.67
N LEU A 73 -8.84 -8.96 4.06
CA LEU A 73 -7.50 -9.42 4.40
C LEU A 73 -6.55 -9.14 3.24
N VAL A 74 -5.34 -8.68 3.52
CA VAL A 74 -4.25 -8.54 2.53
C VAL A 74 -3.13 -9.48 2.92
N ASN A 75 -2.77 -10.43 2.05
CA ASN A 75 -1.84 -11.54 2.35
C ASN A 75 -2.18 -12.25 3.69
N GLY A 76 -3.48 -12.43 3.96
CA GLY A 76 -3.99 -13.04 5.19
C GLY A 76 -3.93 -12.13 6.43
N ARG A 77 -3.40 -10.91 6.35
CA ARG A 77 -3.46 -9.91 7.43
C ARG A 77 -4.78 -9.14 7.37
N LYS A 78 -5.53 -9.12 8.47
CA LYS A 78 -6.78 -8.34 8.58
C LYS A 78 -6.49 -6.84 8.52
N ILE A 79 -7.14 -6.13 7.58
CA ILE A 79 -7.03 -4.67 7.43
C ILE A 79 -8.34 -3.94 7.71
N SER A 80 -9.49 -4.58 7.48
CA SER A 80 -10.82 -4.03 7.78
C SER A 80 -11.78 -5.14 8.22
N GLN A 81 -12.72 -4.78 9.09
CA GLN A 81 -13.77 -5.66 9.59
C GLN A 81 -15.00 -4.83 10.02
N GLY A 82 -16.19 -5.30 9.66
CA GLY A 82 -17.46 -4.82 10.21
C GLY A 82 -17.83 -3.39 9.85
N LYS A 83 -17.16 -2.81 8.86
CA LYS A 83 -17.38 -1.46 8.35
C LYS A 83 -16.86 -1.36 6.92
N ALA A 84 -17.33 -0.35 6.20
CA ALA A 84 -16.81 -0.03 4.88
C ALA A 84 -15.29 0.14 4.92
N LEU A 85 -14.61 -0.44 3.93
CA LEU A 85 -13.16 -0.37 3.80
C LEU A 85 -12.68 1.08 3.65
N ASN A 86 -11.59 1.43 4.32
CA ASN A 86 -10.89 2.68 4.06
C ASN A 86 -9.90 2.47 2.91
N ARG A 87 -10.03 3.28 1.84
CA ARG A 87 -9.15 3.25 0.67
C ARG A 87 -7.66 3.36 1.02
N GLY A 88 -7.30 4.30 1.90
CA GLY A 88 -5.92 4.50 2.33
C GLY A 88 -5.33 3.28 3.03
N LEU A 89 -6.11 2.61 3.91
CA LEU A 89 -5.66 1.37 4.55
C LEU A 89 -5.43 0.23 3.55
N LEU A 90 -6.24 0.15 2.48
CA LEU A 90 -6.03 -0.82 1.42
C LEU A 90 -4.74 -0.52 0.66
N ILE A 91 -4.56 0.73 0.23
CA ILE A 91 -3.38 1.19 -0.49
C ILE A 91 -2.12 0.90 0.34
N GLU A 92 -2.10 1.34 1.59
CA GLU A 92 -0.97 1.13 2.52
C GLU A 92 -0.64 -0.36 2.65
N ALA A 93 -1.65 -1.21 2.88
CA ALA A 93 -1.43 -2.63 3.09
C ALA A 93 -0.90 -3.36 1.84
N VAL A 94 -1.46 -3.05 0.67
CA VAL A 94 -1.01 -3.68 -0.60
C VAL A 94 0.38 -3.19 -0.97
N ILE A 95 0.64 -1.88 -0.90
CA ILE A 95 1.95 -1.30 -1.20
C ILE A 95 3.01 -1.81 -0.23
N SER A 96 2.73 -1.85 1.07
CA SER A 96 3.67 -2.39 2.05
C SER A 96 4.02 -3.86 1.77
N ALA A 97 3.03 -4.68 1.43
CA ALA A 97 3.26 -6.08 1.07
C ALA A 97 4.04 -6.22 -0.24
N HIS A 98 3.79 -5.35 -1.23
CA HIS A 98 4.50 -5.35 -2.51
C HIS A 98 5.96 -4.88 -2.38
N ALA A 99 6.19 -3.78 -1.66
CA ALA A 99 7.51 -3.20 -1.43
C ALA A 99 8.43 -4.15 -0.66
N ALA A 100 7.88 -4.94 0.28
CA ALA A 100 8.63 -5.98 0.98
C ALA A 100 9.08 -7.13 0.06
N ALA A 101 8.36 -7.38 -1.04
CA ALA A 101 8.67 -8.43 -2.00
C ALA A 101 9.46 -7.95 -3.22
N THR A 102 9.50 -6.65 -3.48
CA THR A 102 10.06 -6.05 -4.69
C THR A 102 11.02 -4.90 -4.35
N PRO A 103 12.35 -5.09 -4.46
CA PRO A 103 13.30 -4.02 -4.23
C PRO A 103 13.17 -2.91 -5.28
N LEU A 104 13.51 -1.67 -4.92
CA LEU A 104 13.66 -0.59 -5.89
C LEU A 104 14.91 -0.83 -6.74
N THR A 105 14.83 -0.49 -8.02
CA THR A 105 15.95 -0.59 -8.96
C THR A 105 16.18 0.77 -9.60
N GLY A 106 17.44 1.18 -9.75
CA GLY A 106 17.78 2.48 -10.32
C GLY A 106 17.70 3.62 -9.31
N ASN A 107 17.54 4.85 -9.81
CA ASN A 107 17.65 6.07 -9.02
C ASN A 107 16.27 6.67 -8.77
N HIS A 108 15.93 6.93 -7.51
CA HIS A 108 14.62 7.46 -7.11
C HIS A 108 14.79 8.61 -6.12
N LEU A 109 13.97 9.65 -6.29
CA LEU A 109 13.86 10.76 -5.36
C LEU A 109 12.39 10.92 -4.99
N PHE A 110 12.04 10.55 -3.76
CA PHE A 110 10.73 10.84 -3.19
C PHE A 110 10.77 12.20 -2.51
N GLY A 111 9.85 13.07 -2.87
CA GLY A 111 9.85 14.44 -2.37
C GLY A 111 8.52 15.14 -2.52
N LYS A 112 8.52 16.44 -2.25
CA LYS A 112 7.38 17.32 -2.55
C LYS A 112 7.87 18.59 -3.21
N ALA A 113 7.11 19.13 -4.16
CA ALA A 113 7.49 20.31 -4.93
C ALA A 113 7.89 21.53 -4.06
N SER A 114 7.19 21.72 -2.93
CA SER A 114 7.41 22.84 -2.00
C SER A 114 8.61 22.69 -1.07
N CYS A 115 9.37 21.58 -1.12
CA CYS A 115 10.49 21.33 -0.22
C CYS A 115 11.82 21.86 -0.78
N PRO A 116 12.50 22.80 -0.11
CA PRO A 116 13.80 23.32 -0.55
C PRO A 116 14.89 22.24 -0.65
N TYR A 117 14.94 21.29 0.30
CA TYR A 117 15.91 20.19 0.27
C TYR A 117 15.67 19.21 -0.89
N CYS A 118 14.41 19.01 -1.30
CA CYS A 118 14.11 18.24 -2.49
C CYS A 118 14.63 18.95 -3.76
N GLN A 119 14.48 20.28 -3.83
CA GLN A 119 15.00 21.06 -4.97
C GLN A 119 16.53 20.99 -5.03
N LYS A 120 17.22 21.13 -3.89
CA LYS A 120 18.68 20.97 -3.83
C LYS A 120 19.13 19.58 -4.28
N ALA A 121 18.46 18.51 -3.81
CA ALA A 121 18.76 17.15 -4.23
C ALA A 121 18.59 16.96 -5.75
N LYS A 122 17.51 17.49 -6.33
CA LYS A 122 17.28 17.48 -7.79
C LYS A 122 18.40 18.19 -8.55
N SER A 123 18.78 19.39 -8.10
CA SER A 123 19.87 20.16 -8.71
C SER A 123 21.19 19.40 -8.65
N LEU A 124 21.55 18.83 -7.49
CA LEU A 124 22.79 18.07 -7.32
C LEU A 124 22.85 16.84 -8.25
N LEU A 125 21.77 16.05 -8.32
CA LEU A 125 21.69 14.92 -9.24
C LEU A 125 21.81 15.36 -10.71
N THR A 126 21.22 16.51 -11.05
CA THR A 126 21.27 17.07 -12.41
C THR A 126 22.68 17.55 -12.76
N GLU A 127 23.36 18.26 -11.85
CA GLU A 127 24.74 18.71 -12.00
C GLU A 127 25.70 17.52 -12.21
N LYS A 128 25.48 16.43 -11.49
CA LYS A 128 26.25 15.19 -11.61
C LYS A 128 25.83 14.30 -12.79
N ASN A 129 24.87 14.72 -13.61
CA ASN A 129 24.30 13.95 -14.73
C ASN A 129 23.77 12.56 -14.32
N ILE A 130 23.20 12.44 -13.12
CA ILE A 130 22.61 11.19 -12.62
C ILE A 130 21.10 11.21 -12.94
N PRO A 131 20.61 10.38 -13.87
CA PRO A 131 19.18 10.30 -14.17
C PRO A 131 18.43 9.70 -12.97
N TYR A 132 17.24 10.20 -12.66
CA TYR A 132 16.42 9.71 -11.56
C TYR A 132 14.92 9.83 -11.85
N HIS A 133 14.13 9.00 -11.17
CA HIS A 133 12.68 9.10 -11.13
C HIS A 133 12.25 9.95 -9.93
N TYR A 134 11.55 11.06 -10.19
CA TYR A 134 10.96 11.88 -9.14
C TYR A 134 9.55 11.38 -8.79
N HIS A 135 9.29 11.19 -7.51
CA HIS A 135 8.00 10.76 -6.96
C HIS A 135 7.46 11.85 -6.03
N ASP A 136 6.36 12.50 -6.40
CA ASP A 136 5.76 13.54 -5.57
C ASP A 136 4.77 12.93 -4.56
N VAL A 137 5.13 12.98 -3.28
CA VAL A 137 4.35 12.35 -2.19
C VAL A 137 3.11 13.15 -1.79
N VAL A 138 2.90 14.34 -2.35
CA VAL A 138 1.70 15.16 -2.12
C VAL A 138 0.68 14.94 -3.24
N GLU A 139 1.14 14.89 -4.49
CA GLU A 139 0.26 14.71 -5.65
C GLU A 139 -0.15 13.25 -5.86
N ASP A 140 0.72 12.30 -5.53
CA ASP A 140 0.46 10.87 -5.68
C ASP A 140 0.45 10.15 -4.32
N PRO A 141 -0.73 9.72 -3.83
CA PRO A 141 -0.83 8.91 -2.62
C PRO A 141 0.00 7.63 -2.67
N ARG A 142 0.14 7.00 -3.85
CA ARG A 142 0.95 5.79 -4.01
C ARG A 142 2.41 6.08 -3.68
N SER A 143 2.97 7.17 -4.22
CA SER A 143 4.33 7.62 -3.93
C SER A 143 4.58 7.82 -2.44
N LEU A 144 3.61 8.39 -1.70
CA LEU A 144 3.70 8.54 -0.24
C LEU A 144 3.78 7.18 0.47
N TYR A 145 2.85 6.27 0.18
CA TYR A 145 2.81 4.96 0.84
C TYR A 145 4.00 4.08 0.44
N GLU A 146 4.48 4.18 -0.80
CA GLU A 146 5.68 3.49 -1.29
C GLU A 146 6.92 3.95 -0.52
N MET A 147 7.10 5.27 -0.38
CA MET A 147 8.18 5.85 0.42
C MET A 147 8.10 5.35 1.87
N LEU A 148 6.94 5.46 2.52
CA LEU A 148 6.78 5.04 3.92
C LEU A 148 7.03 3.54 4.10
N ALA A 149 6.53 2.70 3.19
CA ALA A 149 6.70 1.26 3.23
C ALA A 149 8.18 0.84 3.14
N ARG A 150 8.98 1.60 2.40
CA ARG A 150 10.40 1.31 2.19
C ARG A 150 11.31 1.93 3.24
N VAL A 151 11.00 3.13 3.73
CA VAL A 151 11.85 3.82 4.72
C VAL A 151 11.61 3.32 6.13
N LYS A 152 10.35 3.11 6.58
CA LYS A 152 10.07 2.72 7.98
C LYS A 152 10.80 1.45 8.43
N PRO A 153 10.96 0.39 7.61
CA PRO A 153 11.77 -0.77 7.99
C PRO A 153 13.25 -0.45 8.23
N LEU A 154 13.79 0.58 7.58
CA LEU A 154 15.20 0.97 7.66
C LEU A 154 15.49 1.86 8.87
N VAL A 155 14.59 2.79 9.18
CA VAL A 155 14.81 3.82 10.24
C VAL A 155 13.99 3.57 11.51
N GLY A 156 13.11 2.57 11.51
CA GLY A 156 12.23 2.23 12.63
C GLY A 156 10.80 2.76 12.49
N ALA A 157 9.83 1.94 12.90
CA ALA A 157 8.40 2.22 12.71
C ALA A 157 7.86 3.48 13.40
N LYS A 158 8.55 3.95 14.46
CA LYS A 158 8.17 5.14 15.24
C LYS A 158 8.88 6.42 14.79
N THR A 159 9.84 6.30 13.88
CA THR A 159 10.65 7.44 13.44
C THR A 159 9.85 8.27 12.44
N PRO A 160 9.72 9.59 12.65
CA PRO A 160 9.11 10.49 11.66
C PRO A 160 9.91 10.46 10.36
N ILE A 161 9.20 10.33 9.23
CA ILE A 161 9.82 10.37 7.90
C ILE A 161 9.65 11.77 7.32
N THR A 162 10.77 12.38 6.92
CA THR A 162 10.81 13.67 6.21
C THR A 162 11.21 13.46 4.76
N VAL A 163 11.08 14.49 3.92
CA VAL A 163 11.54 14.46 2.52
C VAL A 163 12.75 15.38 2.34
N PRO A 164 13.66 15.11 1.38
CA PRO A 164 13.63 14.02 0.40
C PRO A 164 14.02 12.65 0.98
N GLN A 165 13.62 11.58 0.30
CA GLN A 165 14.10 10.20 0.54
C GLN A 165 14.63 9.63 -0.78
N ILE A 166 15.89 9.21 -0.78
CA ILE A 166 16.66 9.04 -2.01
C ILE A 166 17.23 7.62 -2.08
N TRP A 167 17.12 7.02 -3.27
CA TRP A 167 17.79 5.78 -3.65
C TRP A 167 18.67 6.03 -4.87
N LEU A 168 19.86 5.45 -4.87
CA LEU A 168 20.75 5.40 -6.02
C LEU A 168 21.10 3.95 -6.34
N ASN A 169 20.95 3.54 -7.60
CA ASN A 169 21.19 2.18 -8.09
C ASN A 169 20.49 1.10 -7.24
N GLY A 170 19.31 1.41 -6.69
CA GLY A 170 18.55 0.52 -5.81
C GLY A 170 18.97 0.54 -4.33
N GLU A 171 20.06 1.22 -3.98
CA GLU A 171 20.52 1.37 -2.60
C GLU A 171 19.94 2.63 -1.95
N TYR A 172 19.54 2.50 -0.69
CA TYR A 172 18.99 3.62 0.07
C TYR A 172 20.10 4.55 0.54
N VAL A 173 20.00 5.83 0.18
CA VAL A 173 20.94 6.89 0.55
C VAL A 173 20.45 7.66 1.76
N GLY A 174 19.16 7.95 1.84
CA GLY A 174 18.56 8.79 2.88
C GLY A 174 18.13 10.17 2.38
N GLY A 175 18.38 11.20 3.18
CA GLY A 175 17.99 12.58 2.87
C GLY A 175 19.01 13.34 2.00
N TYR A 176 18.79 14.66 1.86
CA TYR A 176 19.70 15.52 1.09
C TYR A 176 21.11 15.53 1.66
N ASP A 177 21.26 15.69 2.98
CA ASP A 177 22.59 15.75 3.61
C ASP A 177 23.39 14.46 3.38
N ALA A 178 22.72 13.31 3.38
CA ALA A 178 23.35 12.03 3.06
C ALA A 178 23.79 11.96 1.60
N LEU A 179 22.96 12.46 0.67
CA LEU A 179 23.28 12.54 -0.75
C LEU A 179 24.49 13.44 -1.02
N GLU A 180 24.53 14.62 -0.39
CA GLU A 180 25.63 15.59 -0.54
C GLU A 180 26.97 15.01 -0.07
N ASN A 181 26.96 14.17 0.98
CA ASN A 181 28.17 13.54 1.49
C ASN A 181 28.76 12.44 0.60
N ILE A 182 27.98 11.88 -0.34
CA ILE A 182 28.41 10.74 -1.17
C ILE A 182 28.67 11.12 -2.64
N LEU A 183 28.41 12.36 -3.06
CA LEU A 183 28.54 12.84 -4.45
C LEU A 183 29.60 13.93 -4.64
#